data_AF-A0A359BKC9-F1
#
_entry.id   AF-A0A359BKC9-F1
#
_cell.length_a   1.000
_cell.length_b   1.000
_cell.length_c   1.000
_cell.angle_alpha   90.00
_cell.angle_beta   90.00
_cell.angle_gamma   90.00
#
_symmetry.space_group_name_H-M   'P 1'
#
loop_
_entity.id
_entity.type
_entity.pdbx_description
1 polymer ?
#
loop_
_entity_poly.entity_id
_entity_poly.type
_entity_poly.pdbx_seq_one_letter_code
_entity_poly.pdbx_strand_id
1 'polypeptide(L)' 'MEKVGLNITQKEFKQLSKWAENVYNTVVVIDYFVANQPEIEECYNLAPVVKHLRYDADLLNAFFIDHE' A
#
# COMPACT_ATOMS: atom_id res chain seq x y z
N MET A 1 -14.57 -6.40 25.74
CA MET A 1 -15.43 -6.14 24.56
C MET A 1 -15.03 -7.15 23.51
N GLU A 2 -15.92 -8.06 23.13
CA GLU A 2 -15.71 -8.88 21.93
C GLU A 2 -15.44 -7.92 20.77
N LYS A 3 -14.28 -8.08 20.10
CA LYS A 3 -14.05 -7.41 18.83
C LYS A 3 -15.10 -7.97 17.88
N VAL A 4 -16.10 -7.17 17.54
CA VAL A 4 -16.97 -7.46 16.40
C VAL A 4 -16.06 -7.40 15.19
N GLY A 5 -15.49 -8.54 14.82
CA GLY A 5 -14.75 -8.67 13.58
C GLY A 5 -15.69 -8.35 12.43
N LEU A 6 -15.17 -7.69 11.39
CA LEU A 6 -15.89 -7.65 10.12
C LEU A 6 -16.11 -9.10 9.68
N ASN A 7 -17.36 -9.49 9.43
CA ASN A 7 -17.68 -10.79 8.83
C ASN A 7 -17.28 -10.76 7.35
N ILE A 8 -15.98 -10.87 7.07
CA ILE A 8 -15.43 -10.89 5.72
C ILE A 8 -15.49 -12.33 5.22
N THR A 9 -16.21 -12.55 4.13
CA THR A 9 -16.21 -13.85 3.43
C THR A 9 -14.86 -14.09 2.74
N GLN A 10 -14.51 -15.35 2.47
CA GLN A 10 -13.28 -15.67 1.74
C GLN A 10 -13.21 -15.00 0.36
N LYS A 11 -14.37 -14.83 -0.31
CA LYS A 11 -14.45 -14.13 -1.60
C LYS A 11 -14.09 -12.64 -1.44
N GLU A 12 -14.64 -11.97 -0.44
CA GLU A 12 -14.32 -10.57 -0.14
C GLU A 12 -12.86 -10.43 0.28
N PHE A 13 -12.32 -11.36 1.08
CA PHE A 13 -10.92 -11.37 1.49
C PHE A 13 -9.98 -11.45 0.29
N LYS A 14 -10.23 -12.36 -0.66
CA LYS A 14 -9.46 -12.44 -1.92
C LYS A 14 -9.54 -11.17 -2.76
N GLN A 15 -10.70 -10.52 -2.76
CA GLN A 15 -10.87 -9.26 -3.47
C GLN A 15 -10.09 -8.12 -2.80
N LEU A 16 -10.07 -8.07 -1.46
CA LEU A 16 -9.26 -7.13 -0.69
C LEU A 16 -7.76 -7.36 -0.92
N SER A 17 -7.30 -8.62 -0.93
CA SER A 17 -5.91 -8.99 -1.27
C SER A 17 -5.48 -8.38 -2.62
N LYS A 18 -6.32 -8.57 -3.66
CA LYS A 18 -6.03 -8.02 -4.99
C LYS A 18 -6.01 -6.48 -5.02
N TRP A 19 -6.84 -5.82 -4.21
CA TRP A 19 -6.78 -4.36 -4.10
C TRP A 19 -5.53 -3.90 -3.36
N ALA A 20 -5.12 -4.60 -2.29
CA ALA A 20 -3.88 -4.32 -1.58
C ALA A 20 -2.66 -4.47 -2.50
N GLU A 21 -2.60 -5.55 -3.30
CA GLU A 21 -1.56 -5.77 -4.31
C GLU A 21 -1.50 -4.62 -5.33
N ASN A 22 -2.65 -4.18 -5.85
CA ASN A 22 -2.71 -3.05 -6.80
C ASN A 22 -2.22 -1.73 -6.18
N VAL A 23 -2.57 -1.47 -4.91
CA VAL A 23 -2.10 -0.29 -4.19
C VAL A 23 -0.60 -0.37 -3.97
N TYR A 24 -0.09 -1.50 -3.49
CA TYR A 24 1.35 -1.75 -3.35
C TYR A 24 2.09 -1.47 -4.65
N ASN A 25 1.70 -2.12 -5.75
CA ASN A 25 2.35 -1.97 -7.05
C ASN A 25 2.33 -0.52 -7.56
N THR A 26 1.21 0.19 -7.34
CA THR A 26 1.10 1.60 -7.72
C THR A 26 2.05 2.47 -6.91
N VAL A 27 2.04 2.33 -5.59
CA VAL A 27 2.88 3.15 -4.70
C VAL A 27 4.35 2.84 -4.90
N VAL A 28 4.72 1.59 -5.25
CA VAL A 28 6.08 1.23 -5.66
C VAL A 28 6.60 2.10 -6.80
N VAL A 29 5.80 2.23 -7.86
CA VAL A 29 6.19 2.98 -9.05
C VAL A 29 6.26 4.47 -8.75
N ILE A 30 5.30 5.00 -7.98
CA ILE A 30 5.29 6.42 -7.60
C ILE A 30 6.50 6.73 -6.72
N ASP A 31 6.77 5.93 -5.68
CA ASP A 31 7.91 6.11 -4.77
C ASP A 31 9.23 6.12 -5.53
N TYR A 32 9.43 5.15 -6.43
CA TYR A 32 10.58 5.12 -7.32
C TYR A 32 10.66 6.39 -8.18
N PHE A 33 9.57 6.81 -8.80
CA PHE A 33 9.57 7.98 -9.69
C PHE A 33 9.95 9.27 -8.95
N VAL A 34 9.29 9.55 -7.81
CA VAL A 34 9.48 10.82 -7.07
C VAL A 34 10.83 10.86 -6.36
N ALA A 35 11.35 9.72 -5.89
CA ALA A 35 12.64 9.67 -5.21
C ALA A 35 13.84 9.87 -6.16
N ASN A 36 13.67 9.57 -7.45
CA ASN A 36 14.74 9.67 -8.45
C ASN A 36 14.79 11.00 -9.21
N GLN A 37 13.87 11.93 -8.94
CA GLN A 37 13.84 13.27 -9.56
C GLN A 37 13.84 14.39 -8.51
N PRO A 38 14.85 14.45 -7.61
CA PRO A 38 14.90 15.44 -6.54
C PRO A 38 15.07 16.88 -7.05
N GLU A 39 15.47 17.08 -8.30
CA GLU A 39 15.57 18.39 -8.95
C GLU A 39 14.22 19.02 -9.28
N ILE A 40 13.15 18.23 -9.34
CA ILE A 40 11.78 18.72 -9.51
C ILE A 40 11.22 18.99 -8.11
N GLU A 41 10.92 20.24 -7.80
CA GLU A 41 10.47 20.67 -6.46
C GLU A 41 9.25 19.88 -5.98
N GLU A 42 8.29 19.61 -6.86
CA GLU A 42 7.11 18.80 -6.56
C GLU A 42 7.48 17.37 -6.20
N CYS A 43 8.44 16.76 -6.90
CA CYS A 43 8.92 15.41 -6.59
C CYS A 43 9.69 15.38 -5.28
N TYR A 44 10.55 16.36 -5.02
CA TYR A 44 11.27 16.52 -3.75
C TYR A 44 10.30 16.60 -2.56
N ASN A 45 9.26 17.43 -2.69
CA ASN A 45 8.24 17.63 -1.66
C ASN A 45 7.33 16.40 -1.47
N LEU A 46 7.02 15.67 -2.55
CA LEU A 46 6.18 14.46 -2.49
C LEU A 46 6.93 13.24 -1.97
N ALA A 47 8.24 13.11 -2.21
CA ALA A 47 9.03 11.95 -1.82
C ALA A 47 8.83 11.49 -0.36
N PRO A 48 8.93 12.35 0.67
CA PRO A 48 8.70 11.92 2.05
C PRO A 48 7.25 11.48 2.32
N VAL A 49 6.26 12.08 1.65
CA VAL A 49 4.84 11.73 1.80
C VAL A 49 4.56 10.36 1.18
N VAL A 50 5.06 10.14 -0.04
CA VAL A 50 4.93 8.87 -0.76
C VAL A 50 5.65 7.75 -0.02
N LYS A 51 6.81 8.03 0.60
CA LYS A 51 7.55 7.04 1.38
C LYS A 51 6.76 6.50 2.58
N HIS A 52 5.97 7.35 3.26
CA HIS A 52 5.08 6.89 4.32
C HIS A 52 3.93 6.02 3.78
N LEU A 53 3.30 6.46 2.68
CA LEU A 53 2.26 5.66 2.02
C LEU A 53 2.81 4.31 1.55
N ARG A 54 4.07 4.28 1.08
CA ARG A 54 4.75 3.06 0.64
C ARG A 54 4.90 2.06 1.77
N TYR A 55 5.31 2.53 2.95
CA TYR A 55 5.42 1.69 4.13
C TYR A 55 4.07 1.05 4.52
N ASP A 56 3.00 1.84 4.53
CA ASP A 56 1.66 1.31 4.86
C ASP A 56 1.17 0.30 3.81
N ALA A 57 1.43 0.56 2.52
CA ALA A 57 1.09 -0.35 1.43
C ALA A 57 1.89 -1.67 1.50
N ASP A 58 3.17 -1.61 1.86
CA ASP A 58 4.02 -2.79 2.08
C ASP A 58 3.46 -3.66 3.21
N LEU A 59 3.12 -3.06 4.35
CA LEU A 59 2.55 -3.79 5.48
C LEU A 59 1.19 -4.42 5.14
N LEU A 60 0.33 -3.70 4.44
CA LEU A 60 -0.98 -4.21 4.04
C LEU A 60 -0.86 -5.38 3.07
N ASN A 61 0.01 -5.25 2.06
CA ASN A 61 0.24 -6.31 1.08
C ASN A 61 0.88 -7.55 1.72
N ALA A 62 1.89 -7.35 2.58
CA ALA A 62 2.50 -8.43 3.35
C ALA A 62 1.48 -9.17 4.24
N PHE A 63 0.58 -8.43 4.90
CA PHE A 63 -0.49 -9.03 5.69
C PHE A 63 -1.34 -10.00 4.85
N PHE A 64 -1.76 -9.61 3.66
CA PHE A 64 -2.57 -10.49 2.80
C PHE A 64 -1.77 -11.68 2.26
N ILE A 65 -0.50 -11.51 1.91
CA ILE A 65 0.39 -12.62 1.49
C ILE A 65 0.53 -13.66 2.61
N ASP A 66 0.70 -13.22 3.86
CA ASP A 66 0.87 -14.12 5.01
C ASP A 66 -0.43 -14.87 5.41
N HIS A 67 -1.59 -14.41 4.93
CA HIS A 67 -2.92 -14.92 5.31
C HIS A 67 -3.74 -15.45 4.12
N GLU A 68 -3.12 -15.64 2.95
CA GLU A 68 -3.71 -16.27 1.75
C GLU A 68 -3.72 -17.80 1.82
#